data_AF-A0A0C9WCX7-F1
#
_entry.id   AF-A0A0C9WCX7-F1
#
_cell.length_a   1.000
_cell.length_b   1.000
_cell.length_c   1.000
_cell.angle_alpha   90.00
_cell.angle_beta   90.00
_cell.angle_gamma   90.00
#
_symmetry.space_group_name_H-M   'P 1'
#
loop_
_entity.id
_entity.type
_entity.pdbx_description
1 polymer ?
#
loop_
_entity_poly.entity_id
_entity_poly.type
_entity_poly.pdbx_seq_one_letter_code
_entity_poly.pdbx_strand_id
1 'polypeptide(L)'
;MLAPHPSLLLVLVNHYIRTLHSTTGFLIHLLVTYTLTFLAFSSLIVCVARDPGPVSPEKPAVEEEDNDRDDALGLREALMAGPDHDDDYLSPVKWCRKCWAPRPERTHHCGLCGRCVLKMDHHCPWLGGKCVGHRTYPAFFHFISCITLLSAYIALIAGRAFWWSFNNPNSVLDQATPVHELFLTAAGVIFALVVGSFTIYHMYLISTNQTTLESLSPFLLLRHIPPLPVSLRLSDPPLEHELSYKQRRIVRDAHRAVKLYDLGWRKNWAQVFGWNKQRGWVYRITYGGASKGDGRSFPRNPRAEEILSKLATRLATADKEA
;
A
#
# COMPACT_ATOMS: atom_id res chain seq x y z
N MET A 1 14.24 0.12 -20.06
CA MET A 1 13.52 -0.70 -21.05
C MET A 1 12.33 -1.36 -20.38
N LEU A 2 11.10 -0.83 -20.53
CA LEU A 2 9.93 -1.28 -19.75
C LEU A 2 8.79 -1.88 -20.59
N ALA A 3 9.07 -2.26 -21.83
CA ALA A 3 8.23 -3.21 -22.57
C ALA A 3 9.14 -4.00 -23.52
N PRO A 4 8.92 -5.31 -23.72
CA PRO A 4 9.50 -6.05 -24.83
C PRO A 4 8.79 -5.61 -26.13
N HIS A 5 8.83 -4.31 -26.43
CA HIS A 5 8.07 -3.66 -27.49
C HIS A 5 8.41 -4.22 -28.87
N PRO A 6 9.68 -4.51 -29.21
CA PRO A 6 10.01 -5.17 -30.47
C PRO A 6 9.44 -6.59 -30.52
N SER A 7 9.62 -7.39 -29.47
CA SER A 7 9.11 -8.77 -29.41
C SER A 7 7.59 -8.83 -29.51
N LEU A 8 6.87 -7.94 -28.83
CA LEU A 8 5.41 -7.90 -28.88
C LEU A 8 4.90 -7.55 -30.28
N LEU A 9 5.50 -6.55 -30.93
CA LEU A 9 5.15 -6.21 -32.31
C LEU A 9 5.46 -7.35 -33.28
N LEU A 10 6.60 -8.03 -33.11
CA LEU A 10 6.96 -9.21 -33.91
C LEU A 10 5.89 -10.30 -33.80
N VAL A 11 5.48 -10.65 -32.57
CA VAL A 11 4.41 -11.63 -32.34
C VAL A 11 3.09 -11.18 -32.96
N LEU A 12 2.70 -9.92 -32.76
CA LEU A 12 1.43 -9.41 -33.29
C LEU A 12 1.42 -9.40 -34.83
N VAL A 13 2.50 -8.96 -35.48
CA VAL A 13 2.60 -8.92 -36.93
C VAL A 13 2.64 -10.34 -37.52
N ASN A 14 3.51 -11.21 -37.00
CA ASN A 14 3.67 -12.55 -37.57
C ASN A 14 2.43 -13.40 -37.32
N HIS A 15 1.87 -13.39 -36.11
CA HIS A 15 0.70 -14.21 -35.81
C HIS A 15 -0.61 -13.64 -36.41
N TYR A 16 -0.92 -12.35 -36.20
CA TYR A 16 -2.24 -11.84 -36.61
C TYR A 16 -2.28 -11.35 -38.06
N ILE A 17 -1.23 -10.69 -38.55
CA ILE A 17 -1.23 -10.18 -39.94
C ILE A 17 -0.80 -11.26 -40.93
N ARG A 18 0.30 -11.95 -40.66
CA ARG A 18 0.87 -12.91 -41.64
C ARG A 18 0.25 -14.29 -41.56
N THR A 19 -0.01 -14.82 -40.36
CA THR A 19 -0.58 -16.17 -40.19
C THR A 19 -2.10 -16.16 -40.26
N LEU A 20 -2.78 -15.32 -39.46
CA LEU A 20 -4.25 -15.32 -39.37
C LEU A 20 -4.93 -14.38 -40.37
N HIS A 21 -4.17 -13.54 -41.09
CA HIS A 21 -4.69 -12.52 -42.00
C HIS A 21 -5.79 -11.63 -41.39
N SER A 22 -5.69 -11.35 -40.09
CA SER A 22 -6.67 -10.62 -39.30
C SER A 22 -6.14 -9.25 -38.86
N THR A 23 -6.33 -8.25 -39.70
CA THR A 23 -5.99 -6.84 -39.40
C THR A 23 -6.76 -6.32 -38.20
N THR A 24 -8.04 -6.68 -38.07
CA THR A 24 -8.88 -6.28 -36.94
C THR A 24 -8.34 -6.85 -35.62
N GLY A 25 -7.93 -8.12 -35.61
CA GLY A 25 -7.31 -8.73 -34.43
C GLY A 25 -6.03 -8.01 -34.03
N PHE A 26 -5.14 -7.74 -35.00
CA PHE A 26 -3.93 -6.96 -34.78
C PHE A 26 -4.23 -5.59 -34.15
N LEU A 27 -5.16 -4.81 -34.72
CA LEU A 27 -5.51 -3.47 -34.22
C LEU A 27 -6.10 -3.51 -32.80
N ILE A 28 -6.94 -4.50 -32.49
CA ILE A 28 -7.50 -4.66 -31.14
C ILE A 28 -6.38 -4.95 -30.14
N HIS A 29 -5.49 -5.90 -30.42
CA HIS A 29 -4.40 -6.25 -29.51
C HIS A 29 -3.42 -5.10 -29.32
N LEU A 30 -3.12 -4.36 -30.40
CA LEU A 30 -2.30 -3.16 -30.35
C LEU A 30 -2.96 -2.09 -29.46
N LEU A 31 -4.25 -1.81 -29.66
CA LEU A 31 -4.97 -0.81 -28.88
C LEU A 31 -5.01 -1.17 -27.39
N VAL A 32 -5.34 -2.42 -27.05
CA VAL A 32 -5.40 -2.87 -25.65
C VAL A 32 -4.03 -2.77 -24.97
N THR A 33 -2.97 -3.28 -25.62
CA THR A 33 -1.62 -3.26 -25.03
C THR A 33 -1.08 -1.84 -24.84
N TYR A 34 -1.27 -0.94 -25.81
CA TYR A 34 -0.85 0.45 -25.67
C TYR A 34 -1.69 1.23 -24.66
N THR A 35 -3.00 0.96 -24.58
CA THR A 35 -3.87 1.59 -23.57
C THR A 35 -3.42 1.19 -22.16
N LEU A 36 -3.24 -0.10 -21.89
CA LEU A 36 -2.79 -0.58 -20.57
C LEU A 36 -1.39 -0.06 -20.23
N THR A 37 -0.49 0.01 -21.22
CA THR A 37 0.85 0.58 -21.06
C THR A 37 0.75 2.06 -20.69
N PHE A 38 -0.04 2.85 -21.42
CA PHE A 38 -0.26 4.27 -21.12
C PHE A 38 -0.81 4.47 -19.71
N LEU A 39 -1.82 3.69 -19.30
CA LEU A 39 -2.42 3.74 -17.97
C LEU A 39 -1.44 3.34 -16.84
N ALA A 40 -0.55 2.38 -17.10
CA ALA A 40 0.49 2.03 -16.16
C ALA A 40 1.50 3.18 -16.01
N PHE A 41 1.95 3.76 -17.12
CA PHE A 41 2.92 4.86 -17.10
C PHE A 41 2.38 6.13 -16.46
N SER A 42 1.13 6.51 -16.73
CA SER A 42 0.49 7.67 -16.10
C SER A 42 0.42 7.52 -14.57
N SER A 43 0.04 6.34 -14.08
CA SER A 43 0.06 6.04 -12.64
C SER A 43 1.47 6.01 -12.06
N LEU A 44 2.44 5.44 -12.78
CA LEU A 44 3.83 5.44 -12.37
C LEU A 44 4.35 6.86 -12.20
N ILE A 45 4.09 7.75 -13.16
CA ILE A 45 4.45 9.18 -13.10
C ILE A 45 3.87 9.81 -11.83
N VAL A 46 2.61 9.54 -11.51
CA VAL A 46 2.01 10.05 -10.26
C VAL A 46 2.72 9.50 -9.02
N CYS A 47 3.05 8.20 -8.99
CA CYS A 47 3.73 7.59 -7.86
C CYS A 47 5.14 8.16 -7.63
N VAL A 48 5.88 8.43 -8.71
CA VAL A 48 7.25 8.94 -8.61
C VAL A 48 7.30 10.45 -8.47
N ALA A 49 6.36 11.22 -9.03
CA ALA A 49 6.41 12.68 -9.02
C ALA A 49 5.69 13.29 -7.82
N ARG A 50 4.60 12.68 -7.34
CA ARG A 50 3.80 13.24 -6.24
C ARG A 50 4.44 12.92 -4.89
N ASP A 51 4.39 13.87 -3.97
CA ASP A 51 4.72 13.60 -2.58
C ASP A 51 3.68 12.63 -1.95
N PRO A 52 4.09 11.48 -1.37
CA PRO A 52 3.18 10.51 -0.74
C PRO A 52 2.33 11.06 0.41
N GLY A 53 2.70 12.19 1.01
CA GLY A 53 1.95 12.81 2.10
C GLY A 53 2.90 13.33 3.17
N PRO A 54 3.38 14.58 3.07
CA PRO A 54 4.28 15.14 4.06
C PRO A 54 3.51 15.44 5.34
N VAL A 55 4.15 15.21 6.47
CA VAL A 55 3.72 15.78 7.75
C VAL A 55 4.38 17.15 7.84
N SER A 56 3.74 18.20 7.33
CA SER A 56 4.20 19.55 7.63
C SER A 56 4.04 19.78 9.13
N PRO A 57 5.06 20.30 9.84
CA PRO A 57 4.81 20.93 11.13
C PRO A 57 3.84 22.08 10.84
N GLU A 58 2.66 22.05 11.44
CA GLU A 58 1.89 23.28 11.53
C GLU A 58 2.81 24.28 12.25
N LYS A 59 3.19 25.37 11.57
CA LYS A 59 3.48 26.58 12.33
C LYS A 59 2.19 26.83 13.12
N PRO A 60 2.26 26.97 14.45
CA PRO A 60 1.13 27.52 15.18
C PRO A 60 0.70 28.78 14.43
N ALA A 61 -0.60 28.94 14.19
CA ALA A 61 -1.11 30.25 13.85
C ALA A 61 -0.70 31.13 15.02
N VAL A 62 0.32 31.96 14.82
CA VAL A 62 0.67 33.01 15.76
C VAL A 62 -0.46 34.03 15.62
N GLU A 63 -1.56 33.79 16.32
CA GLU A 63 -2.29 34.88 16.92
C GLU A 63 -1.42 35.30 18.11
N GLU A 64 -0.75 36.45 17.97
CA GLU A 64 0.00 37.09 19.04
C GLU A 64 -0.99 37.49 20.14
N GLU A 65 -1.35 36.55 21.02
CA GLU A 65 -1.91 36.89 22.33
C GLU A 65 -1.15 36.13 23.42
N ASP A 66 -0.31 36.92 24.07
CA ASP A 66 0.48 36.69 25.27
C ASP A 66 -0.25 35.83 26.33
N ASN A 67 0.13 34.56 26.48
CA ASN A 67 -0.12 33.81 27.72
C ASN A 67 0.90 32.69 27.94
N ASP A 68 1.88 33.03 28.77
CA ASP A 68 3.16 32.35 29.03
C ASP A 68 3.04 31.05 29.88
N ARG A 69 2.10 30.13 29.57
CA ARG A 69 1.86 28.92 30.40
C ARG A 69 1.66 27.58 29.69
N ASP A 70 1.48 27.53 28.37
CA ASP A 70 1.21 26.26 27.65
C ASP A 70 2.44 25.62 26.97
N ASP A 71 3.49 26.38 26.65
CA ASP A 71 4.69 25.86 25.95
C ASP A 71 5.58 24.95 26.82
N ALA A 72 5.47 25.07 28.14
CA ALA A 72 6.24 24.25 29.07
C ALA A 72 5.75 22.79 29.16
N LEU A 73 4.48 22.53 28.85
CA LEU A 73 3.92 21.17 28.88
C LEU A 73 4.45 20.32 27.71
N GLY A 74 4.53 20.89 26.50
CA GLY A 74 5.00 20.18 25.31
C GLY A 74 6.49 19.82 25.34
N LEU A 75 7.34 20.72 25.84
CA LEU A 75 8.79 20.49 25.92
C LEU A 75 9.13 19.47 27.01
N ARG A 76 8.43 19.52 28.15
CA ARG A 76 8.65 18.57 29.25
C ARG A 76 8.25 17.15 28.85
N GLU A 77 7.17 16.98 28.09
CA GLU A 77 6.72 15.67 27.60
C GLU A 77 7.64 15.13 26.48
N ALA A 78 8.24 16.01 25.67
CA ALA A 78 9.27 15.64 24.70
C ALA A 78 10.61 15.25 25.34
N LEU A 79 11.00 15.90 26.44
CA LEU A 79 12.25 15.63 27.17
C LEU A 79 12.17 14.38 28.06
N MET A 80 10.97 13.98 28.50
CA MET A 80 10.74 12.73 29.26
C MET A 80 10.85 11.47 28.40
N ALA A 81 10.95 11.63 27.08
CA ALA A 81 11.11 10.56 26.12
C ALA A 81 12.61 10.19 26.03
N GLY A 82 13.09 9.38 26.98
CA GLY A 82 14.52 9.11 27.22
C GLY A 82 15.37 8.71 25.99
N PRO A 83 16.68 8.99 26.00
CA PRO A 83 17.59 8.65 24.91
C PRO A 83 17.82 7.13 24.87
N ASP A 84 18.22 6.62 23.72
CA ASP A 84 18.61 5.23 23.48
C ASP A 84 17.46 4.24 23.26
N HIS A 85 16.95 4.19 22.02
CA HIS A 85 16.67 2.96 21.27
C HIS A 85 16.16 3.32 19.86
N ASP A 86 16.77 2.74 18.82
CA ASP A 86 16.52 3.01 17.39
C ASP A 86 15.15 2.53 16.86
N ASP A 87 14.32 1.92 17.70
CA ASP A 87 13.02 1.36 17.33
C ASP A 87 11.89 2.42 17.39
N ASP A 88 11.88 3.32 16.40
CA ASP A 88 10.89 4.39 16.16
C ASP A 88 9.44 3.86 15.88
N TYR A 89 9.21 2.56 16.05
CA TYR A 89 7.92 1.90 15.90
C TYR A 89 7.11 1.74 17.19
N LEU A 90 7.59 2.13 18.38
CA LEU A 90 6.86 1.83 19.63
C LEU A 90 6.71 2.98 20.66
N SER A 91 7.19 4.21 20.39
CA SER A 91 6.98 5.36 21.28
C SER A 91 5.48 5.69 21.51
N PRO A 92 5.07 6.10 22.74
CA PRO A 92 3.73 6.61 23.02
C PRO A 92 3.36 7.71 22.05
N VAL A 93 2.19 7.53 21.45
CA VAL A 93 1.56 8.30 20.38
C VAL A 93 1.46 9.77 20.80
N LYS A 94 2.25 10.67 20.21
CA LYS A 94 1.80 11.64 19.19
C LYS A 94 2.99 12.34 18.54
N TRP A 95 4.22 11.90 18.76
CA TRP A 95 5.41 12.64 18.35
C TRP A 95 6.44 11.74 17.66
N CYS A 96 7.08 12.24 16.61
CA CYS A 96 8.26 11.61 16.02
C CYS A 96 9.51 12.34 16.50
N ARG A 97 10.38 11.65 17.24
CA ARG A 97 11.64 12.24 17.75
C ARG A 97 12.63 12.60 16.64
N LYS A 98 12.67 11.80 15.56
CA LYS A 98 13.55 12.06 14.41
C LYS A 98 13.14 13.31 13.61
N CYS A 99 11.84 13.53 13.48
CA CYS A 99 11.31 14.69 12.74
C CYS A 99 11.00 15.89 13.64
N TRP A 100 11.02 15.73 14.97
CA TRP A 100 10.54 16.73 15.93
C TRP A 100 9.19 17.32 15.54
N ALA A 101 8.22 16.44 15.24
CA ALA A 101 6.90 16.85 14.81
C ALA A 101 5.80 15.93 15.35
N PRO A 102 4.56 16.44 15.51
CA PRO A 102 3.42 15.60 15.79
C PRO A 102 3.26 14.53 14.70
N ARG A 103 2.88 13.31 15.10
CA ARG A 103 2.63 12.17 14.23
C ARG A 103 1.12 11.97 14.16
N PRO A 104 0.45 12.42 13.07
CA PRO A 104 -0.97 12.14 12.87
C PRO A 104 -1.26 10.65 12.81
N GLU A 105 -2.54 10.29 12.85
CA GLU A 105 -2.96 8.89 12.82
C GLU A 105 -2.41 8.16 11.58
N ARG A 106 -2.03 6.88 11.73
CA ARG A 106 -1.48 6.02 10.66
C ARG A 106 -0.20 6.54 9.99
N THR A 107 0.45 7.54 10.57
CA THR A 107 1.71 8.11 10.07
C THR A 107 2.90 7.32 10.61
N HIS A 108 3.89 7.09 9.75
CA HIS A 108 5.14 6.42 10.15
C HIS A 108 6.35 7.20 9.63
N HIS A 109 7.45 7.16 10.38
CA HIS A 109 8.74 7.67 9.94
C HIS A 109 9.43 6.63 9.05
N CYS A 110 9.81 7.03 7.84
CA CYS A 110 10.62 6.20 6.97
C CYS A 110 12.09 6.60 7.12
N GLY A 111 12.91 5.72 7.72
CA GLY A 111 14.34 5.98 7.88
C GLY A 111 15.08 6.18 6.56
N LEU A 112 14.65 5.49 5.49
CA LEU A 112 15.24 5.64 4.14
C LEU A 112 14.91 6.99 3.50
N CYS A 113 13.70 7.52 3.73
CA CYS A 113 13.33 8.85 3.24
C CYS A 113 13.67 9.98 4.21
N GLY A 114 14.11 9.67 5.43
CA GLY A 114 14.43 10.64 6.49
C GLY A 114 13.23 11.49 6.96
N ARG A 115 11.98 11.01 6.82
CA ARG A 115 10.79 11.81 7.14
C ARG A 115 9.55 10.98 7.48
N CYS A 116 8.59 11.62 8.15
CA CYS A 116 7.24 11.07 8.36
C CYS A 116 6.37 11.15 7.10
N VAL A 117 5.61 10.07 6.85
CA VAL A 117 4.69 9.94 5.72
C VAL A 117 3.28 9.63 6.23
N LEU A 118 2.31 10.44 5.83
CA LEU A 118 0.89 10.27 6.16
C LEU A 118 0.35 8.96 5.59
N LYS A 119 -0.38 8.19 6.41
CA LYS A 119 -0.91 6.85 6.06
C LYS A 119 0.13 6.03 5.30
N MET A 120 1.34 5.94 5.84
CA MET A 120 2.45 5.25 5.18
C MET A 120 2.09 3.78 4.98
N ASP A 121 2.26 3.31 3.76
CA ASP A 121 2.03 1.92 3.40
C ASP A 121 3.32 1.13 3.39
N HIS A 122 4.28 1.54 2.55
CA HIS A 122 5.63 0.96 2.54
C HIS A 122 6.61 1.90 1.83
N HIS A 123 7.91 1.65 1.98
CA HIS A 123 8.94 2.22 1.13
C HIS A 123 9.17 1.29 -0.07
N CYS A 124 9.05 1.81 -1.28
CA CYS A 124 9.14 1.01 -2.50
C CYS A 124 10.42 1.36 -3.29
N PRO A 125 11.42 0.47 -3.33
CA PRO A 125 12.63 0.70 -4.13
C PRO A 125 12.32 0.88 -5.63
N TRP A 126 11.28 0.18 -6.12
CA TRP A 126 10.85 0.18 -7.52
C TRP A 126 10.20 1.49 -7.98
N LEU A 127 9.82 2.37 -7.06
CA LEU A 127 9.26 3.69 -7.35
C LEU A 127 10.29 4.81 -7.18
N GLY A 128 11.55 4.53 -7.54
CA GLY A 128 12.66 5.46 -7.38
C GLY A 128 13.01 5.74 -5.92
N GLY A 129 12.89 4.72 -5.05
CA GLY A 129 13.18 4.86 -3.62
C GLY A 129 12.23 5.81 -2.89
N LYS A 130 10.93 5.78 -3.24
CA LYS A 130 9.89 6.61 -2.60
C LYS A 130 8.93 5.77 -1.76
N CYS A 131 8.39 6.40 -0.73
CA CYS A 131 7.27 5.84 0.01
C CYS A 131 5.97 5.86 -0.79
N VAL A 132 5.15 4.84 -0.59
CA VAL A 132 3.73 4.87 -0.89
C VAL A 132 3.00 5.30 0.38
N GLY A 133 2.15 6.32 0.27
CA GLY A 133 1.40 6.88 1.40
C GLY A 133 0.04 7.39 0.96
N HIS A 134 -0.62 8.18 1.82
CA HIS A 134 -1.99 8.65 1.62
C HIS A 134 -2.25 9.23 0.23
N ARG A 135 -1.35 10.06 -0.31
CA ARG A 135 -1.57 10.81 -1.57
C ARG A 135 -1.20 10.03 -2.84
N THR A 136 -0.46 8.93 -2.70
CA THR A 136 0.05 8.11 -3.82
C THR A 136 -0.54 6.70 -3.87
N TYR A 137 -1.09 6.19 -2.76
CA TYR A 137 -1.62 4.82 -2.68
C TYR A 137 -2.65 4.45 -3.77
N PRO A 138 -3.64 5.30 -4.14
CA PRO A 138 -4.57 4.95 -5.22
C PRO A 138 -3.90 4.82 -6.58
N ALA A 139 -2.91 5.67 -6.86
CA ALA A 139 -2.12 5.61 -8.09
C ALA A 139 -1.21 4.37 -8.10
N PHE A 140 -0.64 4.02 -6.95
CA PHE A 140 0.15 2.81 -6.79
C PHE A 140 -0.69 1.54 -7.04
N PHE A 141 -1.87 1.45 -6.43
CA PHE A 141 -2.77 0.32 -6.66
C PHE A 141 -3.21 0.23 -8.12
N HIS A 142 -3.52 1.36 -8.74
CA HIS A 142 -3.85 1.42 -10.17
C HIS A 142 -2.67 0.96 -11.04
N PHE A 143 -1.45 1.42 -10.74
CA PHE A 143 -0.23 1.01 -11.44
C PHE A 143 -0.03 -0.52 -11.39
N ILE A 144 -0.04 -1.13 -10.20
CA ILE A 144 0.18 -2.57 -10.08
C ILE A 144 -0.95 -3.36 -10.75
N SER A 145 -2.20 -2.87 -10.69
CA SER A 145 -3.34 -3.49 -11.38
C SER A 145 -3.19 -3.44 -12.89
N CYS A 146 -2.78 -2.30 -13.46
CA CYS A 146 -2.53 -2.17 -14.90
C CYS A 146 -1.37 -3.07 -15.35
N ILE A 147 -0.30 -3.18 -14.57
CA ILE A 147 0.82 -4.08 -14.87
C ILE A 147 0.37 -5.54 -14.83
N THR A 148 -0.41 -5.96 -13.82
CA THR A 148 -0.96 -7.32 -13.75
C THR A 148 -1.85 -7.65 -14.94
N LEU A 149 -2.74 -6.72 -15.33
CA LEU A 149 -3.61 -6.91 -16.49
C LEU A 149 -2.80 -6.95 -17.79
N LEU A 150 -1.81 -6.08 -17.95
CA LEU A 150 -0.93 -6.06 -19.12
C LEU A 150 -0.13 -7.35 -19.24
N SER A 151 0.48 -7.82 -18.15
CA SER A 151 1.29 -9.05 -18.16
C SER A 151 0.43 -10.30 -18.42
N ALA A 152 -0.75 -10.38 -17.82
CA ALA A 152 -1.70 -11.47 -18.07
C ALA A 152 -2.21 -11.46 -19.53
N TYR A 153 -2.49 -10.27 -20.07
CA TYR A 153 -2.92 -10.12 -21.46
C TYR A 153 -1.82 -10.51 -22.45
N ILE A 154 -0.59 -10.06 -22.23
CA ILE A 154 0.59 -10.44 -23.04
C ILE A 154 0.80 -11.96 -22.98
N ALA A 155 0.73 -12.56 -21.78
CA ALA A 155 0.85 -14.01 -21.62
C ALA A 155 -0.21 -14.76 -22.42
N LEU A 156 -1.46 -14.29 -22.41
CA LEU A 156 -2.56 -14.90 -23.14
C LEU A 156 -2.34 -14.84 -24.66
N ILE A 157 -2.04 -13.65 -25.21
CA ILE A 157 -1.91 -13.50 -26.67
C ILE A 157 -0.63 -14.18 -27.19
N ALA A 158 0.50 -14.07 -26.48
CA ALA A 158 1.75 -14.72 -26.86
C ALA A 158 1.66 -16.23 -26.67
N GLY A 159 0.96 -16.70 -25.62
CA GLY A 159 0.75 -18.12 -25.39
C GLY A 159 -0.14 -18.77 -26.44
N ARG A 160 -1.16 -18.04 -26.94
CA ARG A 160 -1.98 -18.49 -28.08
C ARG A 160 -1.17 -18.56 -29.37
N ALA A 161 -0.32 -17.57 -29.63
CA ALA A 161 0.57 -17.56 -30.78
C ALA A 161 1.58 -18.73 -30.70
N PHE A 162 2.23 -18.90 -29.54
CA PHE A 162 3.15 -20.00 -29.27
C PHE A 162 2.49 -21.37 -29.46
N TRP A 163 1.30 -21.56 -28.90
CA TRP A 163 0.54 -22.81 -29.05
C TRP A 163 0.26 -23.12 -30.52
N TRP A 164 -0.13 -22.11 -31.30
CA TRP A 164 -0.34 -22.29 -32.73
C TRP A 164 0.95 -22.66 -33.46
N SER A 165 2.05 -21.92 -33.23
CA SER A 165 3.36 -22.15 -33.84
C SER A 165 3.90 -23.55 -33.53
N PHE A 166 3.74 -24.00 -32.27
CA PHE A 166 4.17 -25.32 -31.81
C PHE A 166 3.44 -26.46 -32.53
N ASN A 167 2.14 -26.29 -32.80
CA ASN A 167 1.34 -27.30 -33.49
C ASN A 167 1.43 -27.20 -35.03
N ASN A 168 2.00 -26.13 -35.58
CA ASN A 168 2.09 -25.88 -37.03
C ASN A 168 3.51 -25.47 -37.46
N PRO A 169 4.55 -26.27 -37.18
CA PRO A 169 5.95 -25.86 -37.39
C PRO A 169 6.28 -25.52 -38.84
N ASN A 170 5.64 -26.19 -39.81
CA ASN A 170 5.86 -25.95 -41.24
C ASN A 170 5.21 -24.65 -41.74
N SER A 171 4.31 -24.06 -40.96
CA SER A 171 3.58 -22.83 -41.31
C SER A 171 4.20 -21.59 -40.66
N VAL A 172 5.26 -21.76 -39.86
CA VAL A 172 5.98 -20.65 -39.22
C VAL A 172 6.91 -20.00 -40.24
N LEU A 173 6.63 -18.74 -40.58
CA LEU A 173 7.38 -17.98 -41.59
C LEU A 173 8.77 -17.52 -41.12
N ASP A 174 8.95 -17.34 -39.82
CA ASP A 174 10.19 -16.84 -39.21
C ASP A 174 10.58 -17.71 -38.00
N GLN A 175 11.78 -18.30 -38.06
CA GLN A 175 12.29 -19.22 -37.05
C GLN A 175 12.54 -18.55 -35.68
N ALA A 176 12.74 -17.23 -35.65
CA ALA A 176 12.93 -16.51 -34.39
C ALA A 176 11.60 -16.23 -33.66
N THR A 177 10.48 -16.19 -34.37
CA THR A 177 9.17 -15.82 -33.82
C THR A 177 8.72 -16.70 -32.64
N PRO A 178 8.79 -18.05 -32.71
CA PRO A 178 8.41 -18.90 -31.58
C PRO A 178 9.23 -18.66 -30.31
N VAL A 179 10.48 -18.20 -30.44
CA VAL A 179 11.32 -17.84 -29.29
C VAL A 179 10.80 -16.57 -28.62
N HIS A 180 10.41 -15.56 -29.39
CA HIS A 180 9.77 -14.36 -28.87
C HIS A 180 8.42 -14.68 -28.21
N GLU A 181 7.61 -15.54 -28.82
CA GLU A 181 6.32 -16.00 -28.28
C GLU A 181 6.50 -16.73 -26.94
N LEU A 182 7.43 -17.68 -26.86
CA LEU A 182 7.76 -18.40 -25.63
C LEU A 182 8.25 -17.47 -24.53
N PHE A 183 9.21 -16.59 -24.86
CA PHE A 183 9.77 -15.63 -23.91
C PHE A 183 8.69 -14.69 -23.35
N LEU A 184 7.85 -14.12 -24.22
CA LEU A 184 6.76 -13.23 -23.80
C LEU A 184 5.71 -13.96 -22.97
N THR A 185 5.41 -15.20 -23.30
CA THR A 185 4.49 -16.04 -22.52
C THR A 185 5.05 -16.28 -21.11
N ALA A 186 6.29 -16.77 -21.02
CA ALA A 186 6.95 -17.04 -19.75
C ALA A 186 7.08 -15.77 -18.89
N ALA A 187 7.57 -14.67 -19.47
CA ALA A 187 7.68 -13.40 -18.78
C ALA A 187 6.30 -12.89 -18.32
N GLY A 188 5.30 -12.91 -19.21
CA GLY A 188 3.94 -12.48 -18.89
C GLY A 188 3.33 -13.27 -17.74
N VAL A 189 3.50 -14.61 -17.74
CA VAL A 189 3.03 -15.48 -16.65
C VAL A 189 3.75 -15.17 -15.34
N ILE A 190 5.08 -15.06 -15.35
CA ILE A 190 5.86 -14.76 -14.13
C ILE A 190 5.44 -13.41 -13.54
N PHE A 191 5.39 -12.36 -14.36
CA PHE A 191 4.96 -11.04 -13.90
C PHE A 191 3.49 -11.04 -13.43
N ALA A 192 2.59 -11.75 -14.11
CA ALA A 192 1.20 -11.86 -13.70
C ALA A 192 1.06 -12.58 -12.35
N LEU A 193 1.84 -13.62 -12.09
CA LEU A 193 1.81 -14.34 -10.81
C LEU A 193 2.40 -13.48 -9.68
N VAL A 194 3.59 -12.89 -9.90
CA VAL A 194 4.28 -12.11 -8.87
C VAL A 194 3.55 -10.80 -8.56
N VAL A 195 3.28 -9.98 -9.58
CA VAL A 195 2.60 -8.69 -9.39
C VAL A 195 1.11 -8.90 -9.14
N GLY A 196 0.49 -9.93 -9.71
CA GLY A 196 -0.93 -10.23 -9.48
C GLY A 196 -1.22 -10.70 -8.07
N SER A 197 -0.39 -11.57 -7.46
CA SER A 197 -0.54 -11.93 -6.05
C SER A 197 -0.40 -10.72 -5.13
N PHE A 198 0.54 -9.83 -5.43
CA PHE A 198 0.70 -8.56 -4.71
C PHE A 198 -0.51 -7.62 -4.89
N THR A 199 -1.06 -7.55 -6.10
CA THR A 199 -2.30 -6.80 -6.38
C THR A 199 -3.49 -7.35 -5.59
N ILE A 200 -3.64 -8.68 -5.53
CA ILE A 200 -4.69 -9.35 -4.73
C ILE A 200 -4.52 -9.04 -3.24
N TYR A 201 -3.28 -9.05 -2.74
CA TYR A 201 -3.01 -8.67 -1.35
C TYR A 201 -3.43 -7.22 -1.08
N HIS A 202 -3.11 -6.28 -1.97
CA HIS A 202 -3.57 -4.89 -1.83
C HIS A 202 -5.09 -4.74 -1.97
N MET A 203 -5.77 -5.56 -2.76
CA MET A 203 -7.24 -5.61 -2.78
C MET A 203 -7.80 -6.03 -1.41
N TYR A 204 -7.18 -7.00 -0.75
CA TYR A 204 -7.53 -7.38 0.63
C TYR A 204 -7.30 -6.24 1.62
N LEU A 205 -6.15 -5.56 1.52
CA LEU A 205 -5.82 -4.40 2.37
C LEU A 205 -6.82 -3.25 2.19
N ILE A 206 -7.19 -2.93 0.96
CA ILE A 206 -8.25 -1.94 0.68
C ILE A 206 -9.58 -2.41 1.26
N SER A 207 -9.95 -3.66 1.04
CA SER A 207 -11.23 -4.21 1.48
C SER A 207 -11.38 -4.26 3.00
N THR A 208 -10.27 -4.31 3.75
CA THR A 208 -10.22 -4.31 5.21
C THR A 208 -9.59 -3.04 5.81
N ASN A 209 -9.41 -2.00 5.00
CA ASN A 209 -8.84 -0.68 5.30
C ASN A 209 -7.57 -0.68 6.15
N GLN A 210 -6.63 -1.56 5.83
CA GLN A 210 -5.31 -1.58 6.46
C GLN A 210 -4.24 -1.09 5.49
N THR A 211 -3.17 -0.52 6.02
CA THR A 211 -1.89 -0.41 5.30
C THR A 211 -1.10 -1.72 5.42
N THR A 212 -0.07 -1.91 4.60
CA THR A 212 0.86 -3.05 4.74
C THR A 212 1.51 -3.06 6.13
N LEU A 213 1.92 -1.91 6.67
CA LEU A 213 2.45 -1.80 8.03
C LEU A 213 1.45 -2.28 9.08
N GLU A 214 0.20 -1.82 9.00
CA GLU A 214 -0.86 -2.24 9.94
C GLU A 214 -1.18 -3.73 9.83
N SER A 215 -1.12 -4.29 8.62
CA SER A 215 -1.37 -5.72 8.38
C SER A 215 -0.23 -6.63 8.84
N LEU A 216 1.02 -6.16 8.86
CA LEU A 216 2.19 -7.00 9.17
C LEU A 216 2.70 -6.80 10.60
N SER A 217 2.42 -5.67 11.24
CA SER A 217 2.96 -5.31 12.55
C SER A 217 1.88 -5.41 13.64
N PRO A 218 1.68 -6.59 14.27
CA PRO A 218 0.60 -6.80 15.24
C PRO A 218 0.69 -5.88 16.45
N PHE A 219 1.90 -5.52 16.86
CA PHE A 219 2.14 -4.68 18.04
C PHE A 219 1.84 -3.20 17.81
N LEU A 220 1.59 -2.76 16.56
CA LEU A 220 1.00 -1.43 16.33
C LEU A 220 -0.37 -1.29 16.99
N LEU A 221 -1.08 -2.39 17.24
CA LEU A 221 -2.35 -2.41 17.93
C LEU A 221 -2.25 -1.86 19.36
N LEU A 222 -1.11 -2.04 20.03
CA LEU A 222 -0.88 -1.57 21.40
C LEU A 222 -0.99 -0.05 21.51
N ARG A 223 -0.70 0.68 20.44
CA ARG A 223 -0.85 2.15 20.40
C ARG A 223 -2.29 2.63 20.52
N HIS A 224 -3.26 1.72 20.35
CA HIS A 224 -4.69 2.02 20.31
C HIS A 224 -5.45 1.45 21.50
N ILE A 225 -4.79 0.71 22.41
CA ILE A 225 -5.46 0.19 23.60
C ILE A 225 -5.73 1.31 24.59
N PRO A 226 -6.83 1.23 25.38
CA PRO A 226 -7.03 2.16 26.48
C PRO A 226 -5.96 1.97 27.56
N PRO A 227 -5.76 2.98 28.44
CA PRO A 227 -4.78 2.92 29.52
C PRO A 227 -4.93 1.64 30.35
N LEU A 228 -3.81 0.98 30.61
CA LEU A 228 -3.77 -0.26 31.39
C LEU A 228 -3.96 0.03 32.89
N PRO A 229 -4.49 -0.94 33.67
CA PRO A 229 -4.60 -0.78 35.12
C PRO A 229 -3.22 -0.59 35.74
N VAL A 230 -3.09 0.37 36.67
CA VAL A 230 -1.83 0.73 37.38
C VAL A 230 -1.13 -0.48 38.02
N SER A 231 -1.86 -1.56 38.30
CA SER A 231 -1.29 -2.80 38.81
C SER A 231 -0.29 -3.48 37.87
N LEU A 232 -0.31 -3.18 36.55
CA LEU A 232 0.71 -3.65 35.63
C LEU A 232 1.86 -2.66 35.55
N ARG A 233 3.08 -3.14 35.78
CA ARG A 233 4.32 -2.37 35.54
C ARG A 233 4.69 -2.41 34.05
N LEU A 234 3.80 -1.93 33.19
CA LEU A 234 4.06 -1.75 31.76
C LEU A 234 4.03 -0.26 31.42
N SER A 235 4.73 0.12 30.35
CA SER A 235 4.57 1.46 29.78
C SER A 235 3.13 1.67 29.26
N ASP A 236 2.71 2.93 29.13
CA ASP A 236 1.43 3.29 28.50
C ASP A 236 1.67 4.13 27.23
N PRO A 237 1.48 3.55 26.02
CA PRO A 237 1.14 2.16 25.74
C PRO A 237 2.35 1.21 25.96
N PRO A 238 2.09 -0.09 26.15
CA PRO A 238 3.14 -1.07 26.41
C PRO A 238 4.00 -1.32 25.16
N LEU A 239 5.29 -1.59 25.39
CA LEU A 239 6.25 -1.93 24.34
C LEU A 239 6.33 -3.44 24.16
N GLU A 240 6.60 -3.93 22.95
CA GLU A 240 6.64 -5.37 22.66
C GLU A 240 7.61 -6.13 23.58
N HIS A 241 8.78 -5.55 23.85
CA HIS A 241 9.81 -6.20 24.66
C HIS A 241 9.40 -6.32 26.14
N GLU A 242 8.50 -5.48 26.62
CA GLU A 242 7.96 -5.52 27.99
C GLU A 242 6.94 -6.66 28.17
N LEU A 243 6.36 -7.15 27.07
CA LEU A 243 5.30 -8.16 27.12
C LEU A 243 5.85 -9.58 27.34
N SER A 244 5.18 -10.33 28.20
CA SER A 244 5.37 -11.77 28.40
C SER A 244 5.02 -12.57 27.14
N TYR A 245 5.49 -13.81 27.03
CA TYR A 245 5.15 -14.68 25.89
C TYR A 245 3.63 -14.86 25.72
N LYS A 246 2.90 -15.03 26.84
CA LYS A 246 1.43 -15.15 26.83
C LYS A 246 0.78 -13.86 26.31
N GLN A 247 1.23 -12.70 26.81
CA GLN A 247 0.73 -11.40 26.36
C GLN A 247 0.99 -11.16 24.87
N ARG A 248 2.19 -11.48 24.36
CA ARG A 248 2.51 -11.36 22.92
C ARG A 248 1.58 -12.21 22.06
N ARG A 249 1.23 -13.42 22.50
CA ARG A 249 0.28 -14.29 21.80
C ARG A 249 -1.12 -13.67 21.77
N ILE A 250 -1.60 -13.13 22.90
CA ILE A 250 -2.91 -12.45 22.98
C ILE A 250 -2.98 -11.27 22.00
N VAL A 251 -1.91 -10.45 21.91
CA VAL A 251 -1.85 -9.33 20.95
C VAL A 251 -1.92 -9.83 19.51
N ARG A 252 -1.18 -10.88 19.16
CA ARG A 252 -1.20 -11.48 17.82
C ARG A 252 -2.58 -12.05 17.45
N ASP A 253 -3.24 -12.69 18.40
CA ASP A 253 -4.59 -13.23 18.20
C ASP A 253 -5.61 -12.09 18.03
N ALA A 254 -5.50 -11.03 18.83
CA ALA A 254 -6.35 -9.84 18.71
C ALA A 254 -6.12 -9.09 17.39
N HIS A 255 -4.88 -8.95 16.92
CA HIS A 255 -4.56 -8.31 15.65
C HIS A 255 -5.22 -8.98 14.44
N ARG A 256 -5.36 -10.31 14.47
CA ARG A 256 -6.10 -11.05 13.44
C ARG A 256 -7.60 -10.73 13.44
N ALA A 257 -8.17 -10.47 14.63
CA ALA A 257 -9.59 -10.20 14.81
C ALA A 257 -9.96 -8.71 14.64
N VAL A 258 -9.09 -7.79 15.03
CA VAL A 258 -9.37 -6.35 15.07
C VAL A 258 -8.94 -5.69 13.78
N LYS A 259 -9.93 -5.21 13.01
CA LYS A 259 -9.69 -4.31 11.88
C LYS A 259 -10.15 -2.88 12.24
N LEU A 260 -9.20 -2.10 12.79
CA LEU A 260 -9.41 -0.76 13.37
C LEU A 260 -10.19 0.21 12.46
N TYR A 261 -9.87 0.25 11.18
CA TYR A 261 -10.43 1.22 10.23
C TYR A 261 -11.43 0.60 9.26
N ASP A 262 -11.82 -0.66 9.46
CA ASP A 262 -12.73 -1.37 8.56
C ASP A 262 -14.18 -0.89 8.77
N LEU A 263 -14.71 -0.18 7.78
CA LEU A 263 -16.09 0.33 7.75
C LEU A 263 -17.01 -0.50 6.85
N GLY A 264 -16.54 -1.65 6.36
CA GLY A 264 -17.16 -2.44 5.31
C GLY A 264 -16.63 -2.07 3.92
N TRP A 265 -16.48 -3.10 3.07
CA TRP A 265 -15.74 -3.02 1.81
C TRP A 265 -16.09 -1.80 0.96
N ARG A 266 -17.38 -1.50 0.74
CA ARG A 266 -17.78 -0.33 -0.08
C ARG A 266 -17.26 1.00 0.46
N LYS A 267 -17.33 1.20 1.78
CA LYS A 267 -16.85 2.42 2.43
C LYS A 267 -15.33 2.49 2.42
N ASN A 268 -14.65 1.36 2.57
CA ASN A 268 -13.19 1.30 2.53
C ASN A 268 -12.65 1.65 1.14
N TRP A 269 -13.21 1.05 0.09
CA TRP A 269 -12.87 1.39 -1.30
C TRP A 269 -13.20 2.86 -1.61
N ALA A 270 -14.30 3.40 -1.06
CA ALA A 270 -14.63 4.82 -1.17
C ALA A 270 -13.59 5.75 -0.52
N GLN A 271 -12.90 5.33 0.55
CA GLN A 271 -11.84 6.13 1.16
C GLN A 271 -10.60 6.23 0.26
N VAL A 272 -10.28 5.14 -0.46
CA VAL A 272 -9.12 5.09 -1.35
C VAL A 272 -9.39 5.81 -2.67
N PHE A 273 -10.51 5.54 -3.33
CA PHE A 273 -10.76 6.10 -4.67
C PHE A 273 -11.70 7.31 -4.69
N GLY A 274 -12.40 7.59 -3.59
CA GLY A 274 -13.34 8.71 -3.52
C GLY A 274 -14.60 8.54 -4.38
N TRP A 275 -14.98 7.29 -4.73
CA TRP A 275 -15.94 6.97 -5.79
C TRP A 275 -17.36 7.54 -5.66
N ASN A 276 -17.71 8.09 -4.49
CA ASN A 276 -19.02 8.68 -4.23
C ASN A 276 -19.21 10.07 -4.88
N LYS A 277 -18.15 10.69 -5.45
CA LYS A 277 -18.26 11.95 -6.21
C LYS A 277 -18.45 11.62 -7.71
N GLN A 278 -19.52 12.14 -8.31
CA GLN A 278 -19.83 11.97 -9.75
C GLN A 278 -18.75 12.54 -10.67
N ARG A 279 -18.09 13.62 -10.26
CA ARG A 279 -17.00 14.24 -11.02
C ARG A 279 -15.70 13.53 -10.72
N GLY A 280 -15.09 12.96 -11.77
CA GLY A 280 -13.71 12.48 -11.66
C GLY A 280 -13.32 11.10 -12.13
N TRP A 281 -14.22 10.42 -12.82
CA TRP A 281 -13.92 9.11 -13.38
C TRP A 281 -12.71 9.13 -14.30
N VAL A 282 -12.50 10.22 -15.05
CA VAL A 282 -11.31 10.41 -15.88
C VAL A 282 -10.04 10.25 -15.05
N TYR A 283 -9.83 11.02 -13.97
CA TYR A 283 -8.60 10.93 -13.18
C TYR A 283 -8.41 9.55 -12.51
N ARG A 284 -9.50 8.86 -12.16
CA ARG A 284 -9.43 7.52 -11.55
C ARG A 284 -9.04 6.46 -12.56
N ILE A 285 -9.63 6.52 -13.74
CA ILE A 285 -9.35 5.59 -14.85
C ILE A 285 -7.97 5.88 -15.43
N THR A 286 -7.55 7.14 -15.51
CA THR A 286 -6.29 7.49 -16.16
C THR A 286 -5.08 7.23 -15.28
N TYR A 287 -5.15 7.45 -13.97
CA TYR A 287 -3.97 7.28 -13.09
C TYR A 287 -4.29 6.82 -11.66
N GLY A 288 -5.51 6.35 -11.36
CA GLY A 288 -5.92 5.89 -10.03
C GLY A 288 -6.50 6.96 -9.10
N GLY A 289 -6.39 8.25 -9.46
CA GLY A 289 -7.00 9.35 -8.72
C GLY A 289 -6.26 9.79 -7.45
N ALA A 290 -7.01 10.08 -6.38
CA ALA A 290 -6.50 10.58 -5.12
C ALA A 290 -7.38 10.12 -3.94
N SER A 291 -6.74 9.84 -2.80
CA SER A 291 -7.42 9.42 -1.57
C SER A 291 -8.32 10.53 -1.04
N LYS A 292 -9.41 10.14 -0.40
CA LYS A 292 -10.31 11.08 0.28
C LYS A 292 -9.71 11.48 1.63
N GLY A 293 -9.90 12.74 2.02
CA GLY A 293 -9.51 13.26 3.33
C GLY A 293 -8.09 13.84 3.34
N ASP A 294 -7.72 14.43 4.48
CA ASP A 294 -6.44 15.10 4.73
C ASP A 294 -5.27 14.13 4.97
N GLY A 295 -5.57 12.87 5.28
CA GLY A 295 -4.59 11.84 5.61
C GLY A 295 -4.11 11.90 7.07
N ARG A 296 -4.74 12.73 7.90
CA ARG A 296 -4.39 12.96 9.31
C ARG A 296 -5.37 12.32 10.28
N SER A 297 -6.66 12.27 9.90
CA SER A 297 -7.72 11.66 10.69
C SER A 297 -8.50 10.63 9.88
N PHE A 298 -8.84 9.50 10.51
CA PHE A 298 -9.57 8.43 9.85
C PHE A 298 -10.77 7.96 10.69
N PRO A 299 -11.92 7.71 10.03
CA PRO A 299 -13.06 7.10 10.73
C PRO A 299 -12.71 5.67 11.17
N ARG A 300 -13.00 5.37 12.43
CA ARG A 300 -12.74 4.07 13.07
C ARG A 300 -13.97 3.17 13.05
N ASN A 301 -13.71 1.87 13.11
CA ASN A 301 -14.72 0.83 13.29
C ASN A 301 -15.24 0.88 14.75
N PRO A 302 -16.53 1.13 15.01
CA PRO A 302 -17.07 1.19 16.37
C PRO A 302 -16.86 -0.10 17.17
N ARG A 303 -16.84 -1.26 16.50
CA ARG A 303 -16.60 -2.55 17.16
C ARG A 303 -15.14 -2.74 17.57
N ALA A 304 -14.21 -2.00 16.97
CA ALA A 304 -12.79 -2.12 17.31
C ALA A 304 -12.52 -1.63 18.75
N GLU A 305 -13.21 -0.58 19.20
CA GLU A 305 -13.04 -0.02 20.56
C GLU A 305 -13.41 -1.04 21.64
N GLU A 306 -14.51 -1.76 21.46
CA GLU A 306 -14.93 -2.83 22.39
C GLU A 306 -13.86 -3.94 22.46
N ILE A 307 -13.31 -4.35 21.31
CA ILE A 307 -12.29 -5.41 21.29
C ILE A 307 -10.96 -4.91 21.88
N LEU A 308 -10.59 -3.65 21.66
CA LEU A 308 -9.39 -3.04 22.27
C LEU A 308 -9.52 -2.96 23.80
N SER A 309 -10.71 -2.61 24.30
CA SER A 309 -10.99 -2.64 25.74
C SER A 309 -10.87 -4.06 26.31
N LYS A 310 -11.45 -5.07 25.63
CA LYS A 310 -11.27 -6.48 26.01
C LYS A 310 -9.81 -6.91 25.95
N LEU A 311 -9.04 -6.46 24.97
CA LEU A 311 -7.61 -6.74 24.85
C LEU A 311 -6.84 -6.18 26.06
N ALA A 312 -7.07 -4.93 26.45
CA ALA A 312 -6.44 -4.32 27.62
C ALA A 312 -6.71 -5.13 28.91
N THR A 313 -7.96 -5.54 29.14
CA THR A 313 -8.33 -6.39 30.27
C THR A 313 -7.62 -7.74 30.22
N ARG A 314 -7.57 -8.41 29.05
CA ARG A 314 -6.90 -9.71 28.89
C ARG A 314 -5.40 -9.63 29.10
N LEU A 315 -4.75 -8.54 28.67
CA LEU A 315 -3.33 -8.31 28.94
C LEU A 315 -3.08 -8.18 30.44
N ALA A 316 -4.01 -7.58 31.17
CA ALA A 316 -3.90 -7.37 32.61
C ALA A 316 -4.08 -8.65 33.45
N THR A 317 -4.81 -9.65 32.94
CA THR A 317 -5.03 -10.93 33.64
C THR A 317 -4.14 -12.07 33.16
N ALA A 318 -3.49 -11.93 32.00
CA ALA A 318 -2.72 -12.99 31.34
C ALA A 318 -1.67 -13.68 32.22
N ASP A 319 -1.02 -12.92 33.11
CA ASP A 319 0.04 -13.42 33.99
C ASP A 319 -0.47 -13.77 35.40
N LYS A 320 -1.73 -13.44 35.74
CA LYS A 320 -2.37 -13.82 37.02
C LYS A 320 -3.01 -15.21 36.98
N GLU A 321 -3.28 -15.73 35.78
CA GLU A 321 -3.87 -17.05 35.53
C GLU A 321 -2.80 -18.16 35.37
N ALA A 322 -1.61 -17.96 35.95
CA ALA A 322 -0.47 -18.88 35.90
C ALA A 322 -0.18 -19.43 37.30
#